data_AF-A0A959NZ82-F1
#
_entry.id   AF-A0A959NZ82-F1
#
_cell.length_a   1.000
_cell.length_b   1.000
_cell.length_c   1.000
_cell.angle_alpha   90.00
_cell.angle_beta   90.00
_cell.angle_gamma   90.00
#
_symmetry.space_group_name_H-M   'P 1'
#
loop_
_entity.id
_entity.type
_entity.pdbx_description
1 polymer ?
#
loop_
_entity_poly.entity_id
_entity_poly.type
_entity_poly.pdbx_seq_one_letter_code
_entity_poly.pdbx_strand_id
1 'polypeptide(L)'
;KKMGFIPMDKAHDAVSSTLEYAYDDWCIAQMANDLGKDEDYKYYMSRSKNYKNMYNPKTGFMQGRFNSGAWSKNFDPIAPSYLGSGEFTEGNSWQYTWFVPQDINGLKNLIGGDKAFVEKLDSLFTIEADPVKYQMPSDVTGLIGQYAQGNEPSHHIAYLYNYAGQPWKSQNILRKIMDGFFNSNRDGLCGNEDCGQMSA
;
A
#
# COMPACT_ATOMS: atom_id res chain seq x y z
N LYS A 1 8.11 -3.71 17.61
CA LYS A 1 7.40 -3.70 18.92
C LYS A 1 7.64 -2.41 19.71
N LYS A 2 8.84 -2.12 20.24
CA LYS A 2 9.08 -0.94 21.12
C LYS A 2 8.74 0.42 20.51
N MET A 3 8.97 0.59 19.20
CA MET A 3 8.81 1.89 18.52
C MET A 3 7.48 2.03 17.76
N GLY A 4 6.71 0.95 17.62
CA GLY A 4 5.53 0.96 16.76
C GLY A 4 5.80 1.10 15.26
N PHE A 5 7.06 0.99 14.82
CA PHE A 5 7.47 0.89 13.42
C PHE A 5 8.87 0.27 13.31
N ILE A 6 9.29 -0.06 12.09
CA ILE A 6 10.65 -0.51 11.77
C ILE A 6 11.47 0.69 11.29
N PRO A 7 12.59 1.05 11.96
CA PRO A 7 13.41 2.16 11.51
C PRO A 7 14.23 1.81 10.27
N MET A 8 14.32 2.73 9.31
CA MET A 8 15.06 2.51 8.05
C MET A 8 16.56 2.30 8.24
N ASP A 9 17.17 2.85 9.30
CA ASP A 9 18.59 2.63 9.61
C ASP A 9 18.85 1.29 10.32
N LYS A 10 17.83 0.43 10.43
CA LYS A 10 17.91 -0.87 11.11
C LYS A 10 17.48 -2.04 10.22
N ALA A 11 16.66 -1.80 9.20
CA ALA A 11 16.23 -2.83 8.26
C ALA A 11 15.84 -2.19 6.91
N HIS A 12 15.93 -3.01 5.87
CA HIS A 12 15.32 -2.72 4.57
C HIS A 12 13.81 -2.89 4.63
N ASP A 13 13.10 -2.43 3.59
CA ASP A 13 11.65 -2.66 3.44
C ASP A 13 10.83 -2.13 4.63
N ALA A 14 11.37 -1.10 5.29
CA ALA A 14 10.93 -0.70 6.61
C ALA A 14 9.47 -0.20 6.62
N VAL A 15 9.03 0.46 5.54
CA VAL A 15 7.66 0.97 5.42
C VAL A 15 6.70 -0.17 5.09
N SER A 16 6.95 -0.93 4.02
CA SER A 16 6.13 -2.08 3.60
C SER A 16 5.94 -3.07 4.77
N SER A 17 7.05 -3.49 5.39
CA SER A 17 7.04 -4.40 6.54
C SER A 17 6.26 -3.83 7.73
N THR A 18 6.34 -2.52 8.00
CA THR A 18 5.56 -1.92 9.09
C THR A 18 4.06 -1.91 8.80
N LEU A 19 3.66 -1.68 7.55
CA LEU A 19 2.27 -1.68 7.13
C LEU A 19 1.68 -3.09 7.15
N GLU A 20 2.40 -4.06 6.60
CA GLU A 20 2.00 -5.47 6.56
C GLU A 20 1.94 -6.08 7.96
N TYR A 21 2.93 -5.82 8.82
CA TYR A 21 2.84 -6.27 10.22
C TYR A 21 1.68 -5.64 10.98
N ALA A 22 1.25 -4.43 10.62
CA ALA A 22 0.06 -3.82 11.22
C ALA A 22 -1.23 -4.53 10.76
N TYR A 23 -1.28 -5.04 9.53
CA TYR A 23 -2.37 -5.89 9.06
C TYR A 23 -2.33 -7.27 9.73
N ASP A 24 -1.17 -7.91 9.81
CA ASP A 24 -1.01 -9.21 10.48
C ASP A 24 -1.40 -9.12 11.97
N ASP A 25 -1.00 -8.05 12.65
CA ASP A 25 -1.40 -7.80 14.03
C ASP A 25 -2.94 -7.64 14.14
N TRP A 26 -3.62 -7.07 13.14
CA TRP A 26 -5.10 -7.05 13.13
C TRP A 26 -5.70 -8.44 12.96
N CYS A 27 -5.14 -9.28 12.09
CA CYS A 27 -5.57 -10.66 11.90
C CYS A 27 -5.44 -11.48 13.20
N ILE A 28 -4.30 -11.34 13.90
CA ILE A 28 -4.10 -11.98 15.21
C ILE A 28 -5.12 -11.47 16.22
N ALA A 29 -5.40 -10.16 16.22
CA ALA A 29 -6.42 -9.60 17.10
C ALA A 29 -7.80 -10.21 16.84
N GLN A 30 -8.21 -10.38 15.57
CA GLN A 30 -9.52 -10.98 15.27
C GLN A 30 -9.59 -12.43 15.81
N MET A 31 -8.53 -13.22 15.62
CA MET A 31 -8.46 -14.57 16.19
C MET A 31 -8.54 -14.56 17.73
N ALA A 32 -7.83 -13.62 18.37
CA ALA A 32 -7.88 -13.49 19.83
C ALA A 32 -9.29 -13.15 20.33
N ASN A 33 -10.01 -12.28 19.61
CA ASN A 33 -11.41 -11.94 19.92
C ASN A 33 -12.31 -13.18 19.83
N ASP A 34 -12.20 -13.96 18.75
CA ASP A 34 -13.02 -15.16 18.53
C ASP A 34 -12.75 -16.25 19.57
N LEU A 35 -11.53 -16.28 20.13
CA LEU A 35 -11.13 -17.18 21.22
C LEU A 35 -11.43 -16.64 22.63
N GLY A 36 -12.01 -15.43 22.76
CA GLY A 36 -12.27 -14.79 24.06
C GLY A 36 -11.01 -14.37 24.83
N LYS A 37 -9.90 -14.09 24.12
CA LYS A 37 -8.61 -13.66 24.68
C LYS A 37 -8.51 -12.13 24.68
N ASP A 38 -9.24 -11.48 25.58
CA ASP A 38 -9.40 -10.03 25.61
C ASP A 38 -8.08 -9.24 25.74
N GLU A 39 -7.12 -9.73 26.51
CA GLU A 39 -5.82 -9.07 26.68
C GLU A 39 -5.01 -9.08 25.38
N ASP A 40 -4.96 -10.25 24.72
CA ASP A 40 -4.29 -10.41 23.42
C ASP A 40 -5.00 -9.56 22.35
N TYR A 41 -6.34 -9.59 22.31
CA TYR A 41 -7.12 -8.75 21.41
C TYR A 41 -6.74 -7.27 21.56
N LYS A 42 -6.76 -6.72 22.78
CA LYS A 42 -6.42 -5.30 23.03
C LYS A 42 -4.98 -5.01 22.64
N TYR A 43 -4.04 -5.89 22.96
CA TYR A 43 -2.63 -5.73 22.62
C TYR A 43 -2.41 -5.67 21.10
N TYR A 44 -2.94 -6.64 20.37
CA TYR A 44 -2.76 -6.75 18.92
C TYR A 44 -3.58 -5.70 18.17
N MET A 45 -4.79 -5.34 18.64
CA MET A 45 -5.54 -4.21 18.09
C MET A 45 -4.78 -2.89 18.24
N SER A 46 -4.12 -2.65 19.37
CA SER A 46 -3.28 -1.46 19.52
C SER A 46 -2.13 -1.45 18.51
N ARG A 47 -1.50 -2.61 18.29
CA ARG A 47 -0.41 -2.73 17.30
C ARG A 47 -0.89 -2.61 15.86
N SER A 48 -2.13 -3.01 15.56
CA SER A 48 -2.70 -2.85 14.22
C SER A 48 -2.80 -1.40 13.76
N LYS A 49 -2.67 -0.43 14.69
CA LYS A 49 -2.67 1.01 14.41
C LYS A 49 -1.27 1.58 14.17
N ASN A 50 -0.23 0.76 14.15
CA ASN A 50 1.16 1.17 13.95
C ASN A 50 1.44 1.79 12.58
N TYR A 51 0.60 1.52 11.56
CA TYR A 51 0.68 2.18 10.25
C TYR A 51 0.67 3.72 10.37
N LYS A 52 -0.01 4.27 11.40
CA LYS A 52 -0.06 5.71 11.67
C LYS A 52 1.33 6.32 11.91
N ASN A 53 2.30 5.53 12.36
CA ASN A 53 3.66 5.99 12.63
C ASN A 53 4.49 6.21 11.35
N MET A 54 4.03 5.68 10.21
CA MET A 54 4.67 5.82 8.89
C MET A 54 4.05 6.92 8.03
N TYR A 55 2.89 7.47 8.43
CA TYR A 55 2.26 8.53 7.67
C TYR A 55 2.92 9.89 7.98
N ASN A 56 3.56 10.48 6.98
CA ASN A 56 4.09 11.84 7.09
C ASN A 56 3.05 12.86 6.60
N PRO A 57 2.41 13.64 7.49
CA PRO A 57 1.37 14.58 7.10
C PRO A 57 1.89 15.75 6.24
N LYS A 58 3.20 16.01 6.21
CA LYS A 58 3.78 17.06 5.34
C LYS A 58 3.82 16.67 3.88
N THR A 59 4.05 15.39 3.60
CA THR A 59 4.11 14.86 2.22
C THR A 59 2.77 14.23 1.82
N GLY A 60 1.98 13.77 2.80
CA GLY A 60 0.71 13.09 2.58
C GLY A 60 0.89 11.63 2.17
N PHE A 61 2.01 11.02 2.52
CA PHE A 61 2.43 9.69 2.09
C PHE A 61 2.94 8.84 3.26
N MET A 62 2.91 7.52 3.08
CA MET A 62 3.72 6.63 3.92
C MET A 62 5.17 6.81 3.54
N GLN A 63 6.00 7.14 4.52
CA GLN A 63 7.38 7.51 4.33
C GLN A 63 8.24 6.89 5.42
N GLY A 64 9.42 6.43 5.04
CA GLY A 64 10.33 5.82 5.96
C GLY A 64 10.87 6.79 7.00
N ARG A 65 11.14 6.23 8.18
CA ARG A 65 11.50 6.97 9.39
C ARG A 65 12.72 6.36 10.05
N PHE A 66 13.67 7.20 10.43
CA PHE A 66 14.87 6.81 11.15
C PHE A 66 14.57 6.53 12.63
N ASN A 67 15.48 5.82 13.29
CA ASN A 67 15.38 5.53 14.73
C ASN A 67 15.37 6.81 15.58
N SER A 68 15.98 7.89 15.09
CA SER A 68 15.93 9.23 15.70
C SER A 68 14.54 9.88 15.66
N GLY A 69 13.59 9.30 14.91
CA GLY A 69 12.27 9.84 14.65
C GLY A 69 12.20 10.80 13.46
N ALA A 70 13.33 11.11 12.82
CA ALA A 70 13.38 11.91 11.60
C ALA A 70 12.83 11.12 10.39
N TRP A 71 12.10 11.79 9.51
CA TRP A 71 11.68 11.23 8.22
C TRP A 71 12.87 11.10 7.26
N SER A 72 12.74 10.23 6.26
CA SER A 72 13.71 10.12 5.17
C SER A 72 13.91 11.46 4.46
N LYS A 73 15.16 11.74 4.04
CA LYS A 73 15.51 12.98 3.35
C LYS A 73 15.36 12.80 1.85
N ASN A 74 15.15 13.89 1.11
CA ASN A 74 15.00 13.89 -0.35
C ASN A 74 13.91 12.93 -0.83
N PHE A 75 12.82 12.84 -0.07
CA PHE A 75 11.71 11.94 -0.35
C PHE A 75 11.06 12.27 -1.69
N ASP A 76 10.93 11.24 -2.51
CA ASP A 76 10.28 11.27 -3.80
C ASP A 76 9.30 10.09 -3.86
N PRO A 77 7.98 10.34 -3.86
CA PRO A 77 6.99 9.27 -3.76
C PRO A 77 6.93 8.36 -4.99
N ILE A 78 7.49 8.79 -6.13
CA ILE A 78 7.55 8.02 -7.38
C ILE A 78 8.78 7.10 -7.40
N ALA A 79 9.85 7.47 -6.68
CA ALA A 79 11.08 6.70 -6.66
C ALA A 79 10.83 5.27 -6.13
N PRO A 80 11.11 4.23 -6.92
CA PRO A 80 10.89 2.87 -6.48
C PRO A 80 12.00 2.40 -5.55
N SER A 81 11.64 1.44 -4.70
CA SER A 81 12.56 0.59 -3.95
C SER A 81 12.43 -0.84 -4.49
N TYR A 82 13.52 -1.58 -4.47
CA TYR A 82 13.59 -2.99 -4.85
C TYR A 82 13.61 -3.84 -3.58
N LEU A 83 13.21 -5.11 -3.64
CA LEU A 83 13.28 -6.03 -2.50
C LEU A 83 14.66 -5.99 -1.82
N GLY A 84 14.67 -5.84 -0.49
CA GLY A 84 15.91 -5.76 0.28
C GLY A 84 16.68 -4.45 0.09
N SER A 85 16.04 -3.44 -0.48
CA SER A 85 16.62 -2.10 -0.67
C SER A 85 15.61 -1.01 -0.31
N GLY A 86 16.11 0.15 0.16
CA GLY A 86 15.26 1.31 0.38
C GLY A 86 14.13 1.09 1.42
N GLU A 87 13.00 1.74 1.16
CA GLU A 87 11.90 1.86 2.12
C GLU A 87 10.74 0.89 1.87
N PHE A 88 10.58 0.44 0.62
CA PHE A 88 9.43 -0.34 0.14
C PHE A 88 9.88 -1.63 -0.55
N THR A 89 9.05 -2.66 -0.45
CA THR A 89 9.26 -3.93 -1.15
C THR A 89 8.67 -3.85 -2.55
N GLU A 90 9.54 -3.86 -3.56
CA GLU A 90 9.17 -3.93 -5.00
C GLU A 90 8.12 -2.89 -5.42
N GLY A 91 8.32 -1.65 -4.98
CA GLY A 91 7.34 -0.60 -5.26
C GLY A 91 7.75 0.76 -4.72
N ASN A 92 6.80 1.67 -4.64
CA ASN A 92 7.02 3.03 -4.17
C ASN A 92 5.93 3.48 -3.20
N SER A 93 6.04 4.73 -2.74
CA SER A 93 5.10 5.29 -1.77
C SER A 93 3.70 5.49 -2.34
N TRP A 94 3.58 5.75 -3.66
CA TRP A 94 2.27 5.82 -4.32
C TRP A 94 1.49 4.53 -4.19
N GLN A 95 2.15 3.37 -4.27
CA GLN A 95 1.51 2.07 -4.15
C GLN A 95 1.26 1.70 -2.68
N TYR A 96 2.26 1.83 -1.80
CA TYR A 96 2.15 1.38 -0.41
C TYR A 96 1.31 2.28 0.51
N THR A 97 1.09 3.56 0.17
CA THR A 97 0.31 4.45 1.04
C THR A 97 -1.10 3.94 1.33
N TRP A 98 -1.62 3.08 0.46
CA TRP A 98 -2.95 2.51 0.53
C TRP A 98 -3.05 1.21 1.33
N PHE A 99 -1.93 0.62 1.77
CA PHE A 99 -1.91 -0.68 2.44
C PHE A 99 -2.30 -0.58 3.92
N VAL A 100 -3.57 -0.25 4.17
CA VAL A 100 -4.21 -0.27 5.50
C VAL A 100 -5.61 -0.90 5.41
N PRO A 101 -5.74 -2.13 4.85
CA PRO A 101 -7.06 -2.75 4.63
C PRO A 101 -7.85 -2.96 5.94
N GLN A 102 -7.15 -3.11 7.07
CA GLN A 102 -7.74 -3.26 8.40
C GLN A 102 -8.38 -1.99 8.97
N ASP A 103 -8.07 -0.80 8.45
CA ASP A 103 -8.56 0.48 8.98
C ASP A 103 -8.63 1.58 7.90
N ILE A 104 -9.45 1.34 6.87
CA ILE A 104 -9.63 2.28 5.77
C ILE A 104 -10.16 3.64 6.27
N ASN A 105 -11.08 3.65 7.23
CA ASN A 105 -11.56 4.91 7.82
C ASN A 105 -10.46 5.67 8.56
N GLY A 106 -9.60 4.96 9.30
CA GLY A 106 -8.41 5.55 9.90
C GLY A 106 -7.44 6.14 8.87
N LEU A 107 -7.21 5.45 7.76
CA LEU A 107 -6.40 5.96 6.64
C LEU A 107 -7.04 7.20 5.99
N LYS A 108 -8.34 7.18 5.72
CA LYS A 108 -9.08 8.35 5.21
C LYS A 108 -8.92 9.56 6.12
N ASN A 109 -9.02 9.37 7.44
CA ASN A 109 -8.83 10.43 8.42
C ASN A 109 -7.40 11.00 8.40
N LEU A 110 -6.38 10.18 8.19
CA LEU A 110 -5.00 10.66 8.02
C LEU A 110 -4.84 11.50 6.74
N ILE A 111 -5.46 11.08 5.63
CA ILE A 111 -5.36 11.75 4.34
C ILE A 111 -6.16 13.07 4.28
N GLY A 112 -7.18 13.23 5.12
CA GLY A 112 -7.97 14.46 5.21
C GLY A 112 -9.45 14.29 4.89
N GLY A 113 -9.99 13.09 5.10
CA GLY A 113 -11.40 12.76 4.86
C GLY A 113 -11.69 12.33 3.42
N ASP A 114 -12.96 12.06 3.13
CA ASP A 114 -13.38 11.40 1.88
C ASP A 114 -12.96 12.17 0.62
N LYS A 115 -13.07 13.51 0.63
CA LYS A 115 -12.70 14.34 -0.53
C LYS A 115 -11.20 14.23 -0.86
N ALA A 116 -10.33 14.46 0.13
CA ALA A 116 -8.88 14.38 -0.06
C ALA A 116 -8.44 12.95 -0.40
N PHE A 117 -9.12 11.94 0.17
CA PHE A 117 -8.87 10.55 -0.15
C PHE A 117 -9.16 10.22 -1.62
N VAL A 118 -10.31 10.66 -2.14
CA VAL A 118 -10.67 10.50 -3.55
C VAL A 118 -9.71 11.24 -4.46
N GLU A 119 -9.34 12.49 -4.15
CA GLU A 119 -8.41 13.28 -4.97
C GLU A 119 -7.01 12.63 -5.04
N LYS A 120 -6.52 12.10 -3.92
CA LYS A 120 -5.26 11.35 -3.89
C LYS A 120 -5.36 10.04 -4.67
N LEU A 121 -6.50 9.35 -4.62
CA LEU A 121 -6.75 8.11 -5.35
C LEU A 121 -6.86 8.37 -6.87
N ASP A 122 -7.55 9.45 -7.27
CA ASP A 122 -7.58 9.92 -8.66
C ASP A 122 -6.16 10.23 -9.18
N SER A 123 -5.31 10.80 -8.31
CA SER A 123 -3.91 11.10 -8.66
C SER A 123 -3.09 9.83 -8.89
N LEU A 124 -3.31 8.77 -8.11
CA LEU A 124 -2.65 7.46 -8.33
C LEU A 124 -2.87 6.96 -9.75
N PHE A 125 -4.11 7.03 -10.26
CA PHE A 125 -4.48 6.51 -11.58
C PHE A 125 -4.13 7.45 -12.73
N THR A 126 -3.51 8.60 -12.47
CA THR A 126 -3.21 9.62 -13.50
C THR A 126 -1.76 10.09 -13.52
N ILE A 127 -1.02 10.01 -12.40
CA ILE A 127 0.39 10.40 -12.34
C ILE A 127 1.25 9.28 -12.92
N GLU A 128 2.09 9.59 -13.89
CA GLU A 128 3.02 8.64 -14.50
C GLU A 128 4.44 8.84 -13.95
N ALA A 129 5.20 7.75 -13.89
CA ALA A 129 6.63 7.82 -13.61
C ALA A 129 7.37 8.15 -14.90
N ASP A 130 8.35 9.05 -14.84
CA ASP A 130 9.25 9.27 -15.97
C ASP A 130 10.14 8.02 -16.16
N PRO A 131 9.99 7.26 -17.26
CA PRO A 131 10.71 6.02 -17.47
C PRO A 131 12.21 6.24 -17.75
N VAL A 132 12.63 7.47 -18.10
CA VAL A 132 14.05 7.84 -18.24
C VAL A 132 14.68 8.06 -16.87
N LYS A 133 13.91 8.61 -15.93
CA LYS A 133 14.38 8.93 -14.58
C LYS A 133 14.29 7.74 -13.63
N TYR A 134 13.23 6.94 -13.71
CA TYR A 134 13.00 5.84 -12.80
C TYR A 134 12.91 4.52 -13.54
N GLN A 135 13.79 3.60 -13.16
CA GLN A 135 13.67 2.21 -13.54
C GLN A 135 12.84 1.50 -12.48
N MET A 136 11.66 1.01 -12.88
CA MET A 136 10.78 0.25 -12.01
C MET A 136 11.30 -1.19 -11.82
N PRO A 137 11.02 -1.83 -10.68
CA PRO A 137 11.15 -3.28 -10.50
C PRO A 137 10.45 -4.04 -11.62
N SER A 138 10.94 -5.24 -11.96
CA SER A 138 10.49 -5.99 -13.15
C SER A 138 9.03 -6.47 -13.08
N ASP A 139 8.51 -6.58 -11.86
CA ASP A 139 7.14 -6.93 -11.49
C ASP A 139 6.20 -5.72 -11.41
N VAL A 140 6.73 -4.49 -11.36
CA VAL A 140 5.94 -3.25 -11.40
C VAL A 140 5.54 -2.94 -12.85
N THR A 141 4.55 -3.69 -13.32
CA THR A 141 4.01 -3.67 -14.68
C THR A 141 2.48 -3.53 -14.66
N GLY A 142 1.83 -3.48 -15.84
CA GLY A 142 0.37 -3.27 -15.92
C GLY A 142 -0.03 -1.90 -15.35
N LEU A 143 0.60 -0.83 -15.83
CA LEU A 143 0.48 0.50 -15.23
C LEU A 143 -0.78 1.26 -15.69
N ILE A 144 -1.48 1.87 -14.72
CA ILE A 144 -2.46 2.94 -14.94
C ILE A 144 -2.04 4.10 -14.04
N GLY A 145 -1.28 5.06 -14.57
CA GLY A 145 -0.56 6.02 -13.74
C GLY A 145 0.49 5.31 -12.87
N GLN A 146 0.38 5.43 -11.55
CA GLN A 146 1.23 4.75 -10.56
C GLN A 146 0.67 3.39 -10.09
N TYR A 147 -0.61 3.10 -10.37
CA TYR A 147 -1.19 1.79 -10.09
C TYR A 147 -0.48 0.73 -10.94
N ALA A 148 -0.05 -0.37 -10.33
CA ALA A 148 0.62 -1.46 -11.03
C ALA A 148 -0.13 -2.78 -10.82
N GLN A 149 -0.86 -3.24 -11.84
CA GLN A 149 -1.60 -4.51 -11.76
C GLN A 149 -0.68 -5.72 -11.69
N GLY A 150 0.56 -5.63 -12.20
CA GLY A 150 1.48 -6.76 -12.25
C GLY A 150 2.08 -7.18 -10.91
N ASN A 151 1.79 -6.43 -9.83
CA ASN A 151 2.31 -6.68 -8.49
C ASN A 151 1.24 -6.43 -7.40
N GLU A 152 1.26 -7.27 -6.36
CA GLU A 152 0.24 -7.39 -5.32
C GLU A 152 -0.06 -6.15 -4.50
N PRO A 153 0.90 -5.25 -4.17
CA PRO A 153 0.62 -4.08 -3.33
C PRO A 153 -0.49 -3.17 -3.87
N SER A 154 -0.79 -3.26 -5.18
CA SER A 154 -1.84 -2.47 -5.81
C SER A 154 -3.22 -3.15 -5.85
N HIS A 155 -3.31 -4.47 -5.71
CA HIS A 155 -4.51 -5.25 -6.09
C HIS A 155 -5.80 -4.79 -5.40
N HIS A 156 -5.73 -4.29 -4.16
CA HIS A 156 -6.90 -3.83 -3.41
C HIS A 156 -7.30 -2.37 -3.70
N ILE A 157 -6.42 -1.58 -4.32
CA ILE A 157 -6.53 -0.11 -4.34
C ILE A 157 -7.77 0.37 -5.11
N ALA A 158 -8.10 -0.27 -6.23
CA ALA A 158 -9.24 0.12 -7.06
C ALA A 158 -10.57 0.04 -6.29
N TYR A 159 -10.68 -0.84 -5.29
CA TYR A 159 -11.88 -1.00 -4.45
C TYR A 159 -12.04 0.12 -3.42
N LEU A 160 -11.01 0.94 -3.17
CA LEU A 160 -11.02 1.95 -2.11
C LEU A 160 -12.00 3.11 -2.38
N TYR A 161 -12.40 3.36 -3.65
CA TYR A 161 -13.45 4.35 -3.91
C TYR A 161 -14.80 3.98 -3.29
N ASN A 162 -15.09 2.68 -3.10
CA ASN A 162 -16.31 2.25 -2.40
C ASN A 162 -16.39 2.83 -0.99
N TYR A 163 -15.24 2.89 -0.30
CA TYR A 163 -15.15 3.40 1.07
C TYR A 163 -15.20 4.92 1.15
N ALA A 164 -15.08 5.63 0.02
CA ALA A 164 -15.17 7.09 -0.06
C ALA A 164 -16.44 7.57 -0.79
N GLY A 165 -17.44 6.69 -0.92
CA GLY A 165 -18.75 7.03 -1.50
C GLY A 165 -18.76 7.22 -3.01
N GLN A 166 -17.73 6.73 -3.73
CA GLN A 166 -17.64 6.84 -5.20
C GLN A 166 -17.50 5.47 -5.91
N PRO A 167 -18.39 4.50 -5.66
CA PRO A 167 -18.26 3.14 -6.19
C PRO A 167 -18.21 3.06 -7.73
N TRP A 168 -18.80 4.03 -8.45
CA TRP A 168 -18.73 4.09 -9.92
C TRP A 168 -17.29 4.28 -10.43
N LYS A 169 -16.41 4.91 -9.64
CA LYS A 169 -14.99 5.02 -9.98
C LYS A 169 -14.27 3.67 -9.82
N SER A 170 -14.55 2.90 -8.76
CA SER A 170 -14.07 1.53 -8.63
C SER A 170 -14.48 0.70 -9.84
N GLN A 171 -15.76 0.73 -10.23
CA GLN A 171 -16.27 -0.03 -11.38
C GLN A 171 -15.54 0.33 -12.68
N ASN A 172 -15.33 1.61 -12.94
CA ASN A 172 -14.62 2.08 -14.12
C ASN A 172 -13.15 1.61 -14.15
N ILE A 173 -12.43 1.77 -13.04
CA ILE A 173 -11.02 1.37 -12.95
C ILE A 173 -10.88 -0.15 -13.03
N LEU A 174 -11.68 -0.91 -12.29
CA LEU A 174 -11.69 -2.37 -12.34
C LEU A 174 -11.98 -2.87 -13.75
N ARG A 175 -12.89 -2.21 -14.48
CA ARG A 175 -13.15 -2.58 -15.87
C ARG A 175 -11.93 -2.36 -16.76
N LYS A 176 -11.27 -1.20 -16.65
CA LYS A 176 -10.02 -0.90 -17.38
C LYS A 176 -8.91 -1.90 -17.07
N ILE A 177 -8.74 -2.29 -15.82
CA ILE A 177 -7.78 -3.30 -15.39
C ILE A 177 -8.06 -4.62 -16.10
N MET A 178 -9.29 -5.13 -15.98
CA MET A 178 -9.67 -6.42 -16.54
C MET A 178 -9.56 -6.45 -18.07
N ASP A 179 -9.97 -5.37 -18.75
CA ASP A 179 -9.94 -5.30 -20.21
C ASP A 179 -8.53 -5.04 -20.76
N GLY A 180 -7.67 -4.37 -19.98
CA GLY A 180 -6.34 -3.94 -20.39
C GLY A 180 -5.22 -4.93 -20.08
N PHE A 181 -5.36 -5.74 -19.02
CA PHE A 181 -4.26 -6.53 -18.47
C PHE A 181 -4.48 -8.03 -18.46
N PHE A 182 -5.66 -8.50 -18.89
CA PHE A 182 -6.00 -9.91 -18.94
C PHE A 182 -6.53 -10.31 -20.31
N ASN A 183 -5.97 -11.37 -20.89
CA ASN A 183 -6.51 -11.98 -22.11
C ASN A 183 -6.14 -13.47 -22.20
N SER A 184 -6.69 -14.16 -23.20
CA SER A 184 -6.51 -15.61 -23.37
C SER A 184 -5.26 -16.03 -24.16
N ASN A 185 -4.38 -15.09 -24.53
CA ASN A 185 -3.13 -15.40 -25.23
C ASN A 185 -2.04 -15.83 -24.24
N ARG A 186 -0.91 -16.29 -24.78
CA ARG A 186 0.24 -16.76 -23.98
C ARG A 186 0.84 -15.66 -23.10
N ASP A 187 0.78 -14.41 -23.55
CA ASP A 187 1.19 -13.18 -22.85
C ASP A 187 -0.01 -12.50 -22.17
N GLY A 188 -1.01 -13.29 -21.78
CA GLY A 188 -2.29 -12.82 -21.26
C GLY A 188 -2.27 -12.23 -19.85
N LEU A 189 -1.13 -12.19 -19.17
CA LEU A 189 -0.96 -11.63 -17.84
C LEU A 189 0.03 -10.46 -17.88
N CYS A 190 -0.25 -9.42 -17.10
CA CYS A 190 0.58 -8.23 -17.05
C CYS A 190 1.78 -8.32 -16.10
N GLY A 191 1.91 -9.39 -15.31
CA GLY A 191 2.98 -9.61 -14.33
C GLY A 191 3.15 -11.09 -14.01
N ASN A 192 3.85 -11.39 -12.91
CA ASN A 192 3.94 -12.75 -12.41
C ASN A 192 2.55 -13.26 -12.00
N GLU A 193 2.35 -14.57 -12.08
CA GLU A 193 1.06 -15.18 -11.73
C GLU A 193 0.91 -15.37 -10.21
N ASP A 194 2.05 -15.47 -9.53
CA ASP A 194 2.21 -15.63 -8.08
C ASP A 194 1.30 -16.68 -7.46
N CYS A 195 1.42 -17.90 -8.01
CA CYS A 195 0.86 -19.13 -7.48
C CYS A 195 -0.67 -19.11 -7.31
N GLY A 196 -1.38 -18.41 -8.20
CA GLY A 196 -2.83 -18.25 -8.18
C GLY A 196 -3.29 -16.84 -7.82
N GLN A 197 -2.41 -15.98 -7.32
CA GLN A 197 -2.80 -14.66 -6.81
C GLN A 197 -3.33 -13.72 -7.90
N MET A 198 -2.71 -13.71 -9.08
CA MET A 198 -3.18 -12.89 -10.20
C MET A 198 -4.47 -13.42 -10.81
N SER A 199 -4.70 -14.74 -10.71
CA SER A 199 -5.85 -15.44 -11.29
C SER A 199 -7.13 -15.36 -10.45
N ALA A 200 -7.02 -15.17 -9.13
CA ALA A 200 -8.12 -15.15 -8.18
C ALA A 200 -8.90 -13.82 -8.15
#